data_AF-A0A8C0YT56-F1
#
_entry.id   AF-A0A8C0YT56-F1
#
_cell.length_a   1.000
_cell.length_b   1.000
_cell.length_c   1.000
_cell.angle_alpha   90.00
_cell.angle_beta   90.00
_cell.angle_gamma   90.00
#
_symmetry.space_group_name_H-M   'P 1'
#
loop_
_entity.id
_entity.type
_entity.pdbx_description
1 polymer ?
#
loop_
_entity_poly.entity_id
_entity_poly.type
_entity_poly.pdbx_seq_one_letter_code
_entity_poly.pdbx_strand_id
1 'polypeptide(L)'
;MIIPKIRCHRLAAASRSSAPVRALSSASLHVLVEAVYCFLPSLGRTETSGVCSSLALGVVRLSAQEQVPQRTCSNMYSMDFRRTKFSRFMNNRVPSSKRYQPTEYEHAANCATHGFWIIPSILGSSMLYFLSDDQWESISAWMYGTGLSGLFIMSTMFHTVSWKKSHLRKVEQRFHMCDRMVIYFFIAASYAPWLNLRELGPWAVHMRWLVWIMACAGSAYVFFFHEKNKILDLLCYTAMGAVPAVVLLSMPNREGILELSVGGVFYCLGIVFFKSDGLIPFAHAIWHIFVAVGAGIHYYAIWRYLYATGTSQIKISRNSLLVFCTDISKTVS
;
A
#
# COMPACT_ATOMS: atom_id res chain seq x y z
N MET A 1 63.99 4.72 -32.01
CA MET A 1 62.66 4.60 -32.68
C MET A 1 62.17 3.18 -32.43
N ILE A 2 61.43 3.00 -31.33
CA ILE A 2 60.96 1.70 -30.82
C ILE A 2 59.45 1.70 -30.98
N ILE A 3 58.89 0.74 -31.71
CA ILE A 3 57.45 0.48 -31.78
C ILE A 3 57.21 -0.95 -31.31
N PRO A 4 56.62 -1.18 -30.13
CA PRO A 4 56.07 -2.48 -29.77
C PRO A 4 54.58 -2.54 -30.14
N LYS A 5 54.18 -3.67 -30.73
CA LYS A 5 52.79 -4.05 -31.05
C LYS A 5 51.89 -4.00 -29.81
N ILE A 6 50.85 -3.17 -29.86
CA ILE A 6 49.74 -3.21 -28.89
C ILE A 6 48.82 -4.38 -29.24
N ARG A 7 48.77 -5.38 -28.35
CA ARG A 7 47.86 -6.52 -28.40
C ARG A 7 46.45 -6.04 -28.02
N CYS A 8 45.55 -6.05 -28.99
CA CYS A 8 44.14 -5.72 -28.82
C CYS A 8 43.45 -6.83 -28.01
N HIS A 9 43.22 -6.61 -26.71
CA HIS A 9 42.33 -7.44 -25.92
C HIS A 9 40.89 -7.13 -26.33
N ARG A 10 40.21 -8.11 -26.95
CA ARG A 10 38.75 -8.09 -27.10
C ARG A 10 38.13 -7.97 -25.72
N LEU A 11 37.62 -6.77 -25.41
CA LEU A 11 36.60 -6.58 -24.41
C LEU A 11 35.35 -7.30 -24.92
N ALA A 12 35.08 -8.49 -24.38
CA ALA A 12 33.76 -9.09 -24.45
C ALA A 12 32.81 -8.17 -23.67
N ALA A 13 32.15 -7.26 -24.40
CA ALA A 13 31.04 -6.49 -23.90
C ALA A 13 29.90 -7.47 -23.58
N ALA A 14 29.88 -7.98 -22.35
CA ALA A 14 28.71 -8.65 -21.81
C ALA A 14 27.58 -7.62 -21.72
N SER A 15 26.65 -7.70 -22.66
CA SER A 15 25.40 -6.93 -22.68
C SER A 15 24.55 -7.27 -21.44
N ARG A 16 24.86 -6.66 -20.29
CA ARG A 16 24.07 -6.75 -19.05
C ARG A 16 22.97 -5.68 -18.96
N SER A 17 22.50 -5.12 -20.09
CA SER A 17 21.44 -4.10 -20.07
C SER A 17 20.01 -4.66 -20.21
N SER A 18 19.83 -5.98 -20.39
CA SER A 18 18.52 -6.58 -20.70
C SER A 18 17.80 -7.29 -19.52
N ALA A 19 18.45 -7.36 -18.35
CA ALA A 19 17.86 -8.00 -17.16
C ALA A 19 16.57 -7.31 -16.65
N PRO A 20 16.48 -5.98 -16.50
CA PRO A 20 15.27 -5.34 -15.96
C PRO A 20 14.07 -5.44 -16.91
N VAL A 21 14.30 -5.39 -18.22
CA VAL A 21 13.22 -5.49 -19.24
C VAL A 21 12.67 -6.92 -19.32
N ARG A 22 13.50 -7.96 -19.11
CA ARG A 22 13.00 -9.34 -18.99
C ARG A 22 12.25 -9.60 -17.68
N ALA A 23 12.63 -8.91 -16.60
CA ALA A 23 11.99 -9.06 -15.29
C ALA A 23 10.53 -8.54 -15.29
N LEU A 24 10.26 -7.41 -15.95
CA LEU A 24 8.93 -6.83 -16.13
C LEU A 24 8.28 -7.23 -17.48
N SER A 25 8.51 -8.47 -17.93
CA SER A 25 7.86 -8.99 -19.14
C SER A 25 6.32 -9.08 -18.97
N SER A 26 5.57 -9.08 -20.09
CA SER A 26 4.12 -9.32 -20.11
C SER A 26 3.72 -10.57 -19.31
N ALA A 27 4.54 -11.63 -19.37
CA ALA A 27 4.31 -12.85 -18.59
C ALA A 27 4.40 -12.62 -17.07
N SER A 28 5.36 -11.83 -16.59
CA SER A 28 5.49 -11.49 -15.16
C SER A 28 4.31 -10.67 -14.66
N LEU A 29 3.86 -9.69 -15.47
CA LEU A 29 2.68 -8.88 -15.17
C LEU A 29 1.42 -9.74 -15.11
N HIS A 30 1.27 -10.67 -16.06
CA HIS A 30 0.15 -11.60 -16.07
C HIS A 30 0.14 -12.50 -14.82
N VAL A 31 1.30 -12.94 -14.32
CA VAL A 31 1.36 -13.72 -13.07
C VAL A 31 0.97 -12.88 -11.86
N LEU A 32 1.45 -11.64 -11.78
CA LEU A 32 1.08 -10.69 -10.71
C LEU A 32 -0.44 -10.47 -10.69
N VAL A 33 -1.01 -10.21 -11.86
CA VAL A 33 -2.45 -9.98 -12.03
C VAL A 33 -3.26 -11.24 -11.68
N GLU A 34 -2.88 -12.41 -12.20
CA GLU A 34 -3.53 -13.68 -11.86
C GLU A 34 -3.43 -14.01 -10.36
N ALA A 35 -2.30 -13.72 -9.70
CA ALA A 35 -2.14 -13.94 -8.27
C ALA A 35 -3.10 -13.07 -7.44
N VAL A 36 -3.35 -11.83 -7.87
CA VAL A 36 -4.38 -10.95 -7.27
C VAL A 36 -5.78 -11.51 -7.54
N TYR A 37 -6.09 -11.85 -8.79
CA TYR A 37 -7.41 -12.37 -9.20
C TYR A 37 -7.76 -13.73 -8.59
N CYS A 38 -6.77 -14.59 -8.31
CA CYS A 38 -7.01 -15.88 -7.65
C CYS A 38 -7.36 -15.75 -6.17
N PHE A 39 -7.01 -14.61 -5.54
CA PHE A 39 -7.26 -14.38 -4.12
C PHE A 39 -8.58 -13.65 -3.84
N LEU A 40 -8.99 -12.73 -4.73
CA LEU A 40 -10.26 -11.99 -4.65
C LEU A 40 -11.55 -12.85 -4.51
N PRO A 41 -11.69 -14.07 -5.07
CA PRO A 41 -12.91 -14.87 -4.97
C PRO A 41 -13.21 -15.38 -3.56
N SER A 42 -12.28 -15.20 -2.61
CA SER A 42 -12.47 -15.65 -1.22
C SER A 42 -13.22 -14.65 -0.34
N LEU A 43 -13.52 -13.43 -0.83
CA LEU A 43 -14.19 -12.36 -0.06
C LEU A 43 -15.63 -12.06 -0.50
N GLY A 44 -16.18 -12.80 -1.47
CA GLY A 44 -17.46 -12.41 -2.09
C GLY A 44 -18.24 -13.57 -2.72
N ARG A 45 -18.29 -14.72 -2.08
CA ARG A 45 -19.24 -15.79 -2.45
C ARG A 45 -20.30 -15.96 -1.36
N THR A 46 -21.09 -14.90 -1.14
CA THR A 46 -22.46 -15.10 -0.67
C THR A 46 -23.23 -15.73 -1.81
N GLU A 47 -23.88 -16.85 -1.51
CA GLU A 47 -24.79 -17.52 -2.42
C GLU A 47 -25.81 -16.52 -2.97
N THR A 48 -25.70 -16.22 -4.26
CA THR A 48 -26.87 -15.86 -5.05
C THR A 48 -27.05 -16.95 -6.07
N SER A 49 -28.00 -17.81 -5.71
CA SER A 49 -28.60 -18.86 -6.50
C SER A 49 -28.93 -18.39 -7.92
N GLY A 50 -28.70 -19.31 -8.86
CA GLY A 50 -28.94 -19.08 -10.27
C GLY A 50 -30.39 -18.80 -10.60
N VAL A 51 -30.59 -17.84 -11.49
CA VAL A 51 -31.71 -17.79 -12.44
C VAL A 51 -31.18 -17.13 -13.71
N CYS A 52 -30.77 -17.92 -14.70
CA CYS A 52 -31.24 -17.79 -16.08
C CYS A 52 -30.58 -18.81 -17.01
N SER A 53 -31.45 -19.50 -17.75
CA SER A 53 -31.18 -20.08 -19.07
C SER A 53 -30.34 -21.37 -19.11
N SER A 54 -30.99 -22.52 -18.95
CA SER A 54 -31.50 -23.26 -20.12
C SER A 54 -32.04 -24.63 -19.69
N LEU A 55 -33.36 -24.77 -19.81
CA LEU A 55 -34.10 -26.02 -19.82
C LEU A 55 -33.83 -26.77 -21.13
N ALA A 56 -33.41 -28.03 -21.05
CA ALA A 56 -33.73 -29.06 -22.05
C ALA A 56 -33.46 -30.47 -21.51
N LEU A 57 -34.56 -31.17 -21.21
CA LEU A 57 -34.82 -32.61 -21.43
C LEU A 57 -33.95 -33.67 -20.69
N GLY A 58 -34.65 -34.56 -19.96
CA GLY A 58 -34.15 -35.92 -19.71
C GLY A 58 -34.56 -36.55 -18.38
N VAL A 59 -35.79 -37.05 -18.33
CA VAL A 59 -36.32 -37.97 -17.29
C VAL A 59 -35.44 -39.21 -17.14
N VAL A 60 -35.07 -39.62 -15.91
CA VAL A 60 -35.19 -40.99 -15.38
C VAL A 60 -35.14 -40.94 -13.83
N ARG A 61 -36.20 -41.49 -13.23
CA ARG A 61 -36.33 -41.88 -11.83
C ARG A 61 -35.69 -43.27 -11.69
N LEU A 62 -34.86 -43.53 -10.68
CA LEU A 62 -34.90 -44.78 -9.89
C LEU A 62 -33.84 -44.81 -8.78
N SER A 63 -34.30 -45.35 -7.67
CA SER A 63 -33.58 -45.75 -6.46
C SER A 63 -32.39 -46.66 -6.77
N ALA A 64 -31.24 -46.38 -6.14
CA ALA A 64 -30.30 -47.42 -5.71
C ALA A 64 -29.40 -46.85 -4.62
N GLN A 65 -29.51 -47.46 -3.46
CA GLN A 65 -28.65 -47.29 -2.30
C GLN A 65 -27.28 -47.90 -2.65
N GLU A 66 -26.33 -47.06 -3.08
CA GLU A 66 -24.97 -47.50 -3.37
C GLU A 66 -24.00 -46.83 -2.38
N GLN A 67 -23.32 -47.67 -1.60
CA GLN A 67 -22.33 -47.26 -0.61
C GLN A 67 -21.20 -46.50 -1.30
N VAL A 68 -21.12 -45.18 -1.07
CA VAL A 68 -20.00 -44.36 -1.51
C VAL A 68 -18.83 -44.56 -0.53
N PRO A 69 -17.64 -44.97 -1.00
CA PRO A 69 -16.49 -45.18 -0.15
C PRO A 69 -16.00 -43.85 0.43
N GLN A 70 -15.53 -43.87 1.68
CA GLN A 70 -14.81 -42.77 2.32
C GLN A 70 -13.55 -42.39 1.53
N ARG A 71 -13.70 -41.61 0.46
CA ARG A 71 -12.61 -40.83 -0.12
C ARG A 71 -12.52 -39.52 0.66
N THR A 72 -11.68 -39.55 1.68
CA THR A 72 -10.87 -38.43 2.18
C THR A 72 -11.25 -37.06 1.60
N CYS A 73 -12.04 -36.29 2.35
CA CYS A 73 -12.24 -34.86 2.16
C CYS A 73 -10.95 -34.09 2.54
N SER A 74 -9.85 -34.31 1.82
CA SER A 74 -8.57 -33.64 2.08
C SER A 74 -7.91 -33.04 0.83
N ASN A 75 -8.56 -33.11 -0.34
CA ASN A 75 -7.98 -32.65 -1.61
C ASN A 75 -8.84 -31.61 -2.36
N MET A 76 -9.32 -30.58 -1.66
CA MET A 76 -9.87 -29.40 -2.33
C MET A 76 -9.41 -28.15 -1.57
N TYR A 77 -8.65 -27.27 -2.22
CA TYR A 77 -8.10 -25.98 -1.73
C TYR A 77 -6.69 -25.93 -1.10
N SER A 78 -5.74 -26.75 -1.56
CA SER A 78 -4.32 -26.35 -1.51
C SER A 78 -3.80 -26.17 -2.93
N MET A 79 -3.93 -24.95 -3.47
CA MET A 79 -3.23 -24.63 -4.72
C MET A 79 -1.73 -24.57 -4.42
N ASP A 80 -1.03 -25.68 -4.67
CA ASP A 80 0.44 -25.71 -4.61
C ASP A 80 1.01 -25.01 -5.85
N PHE A 81 1.18 -23.68 -5.76
CA PHE A 81 1.80 -22.86 -6.83
C PHE A 81 3.14 -23.42 -7.30
N ARG A 82 3.83 -24.18 -6.45
CA ARG A 82 5.12 -24.81 -6.73
C ARG A 82 5.03 -25.92 -7.78
N ARG A 83 3.85 -26.51 -8.00
CA ARG A 83 3.57 -27.52 -9.04
C ARG A 83 2.97 -26.94 -10.32
N THR A 84 2.74 -25.63 -10.36
CA THR A 84 2.16 -24.95 -11.53
C THR A 84 3.24 -24.32 -12.41
N LYS A 85 2.85 -23.79 -13.58
CA LYS A 85 3.71 -22.96 -14.46
C LYS A 85 4.30 -21.73 -13.75
N PHE A 86 3.77 -21.35 -12.59
CA PHE A 86 4.20 -20.19 -11.81
C PHE A 86 5.39 -20.48 -10.88
N SER A 87 5.85 -21.73 -10.77
CA SER A 87 6.97 -22.13 -9.92
C SER A 87 8.25 -21.32 -10.17
N ARG A 88 8.50 -20.92 -11.43
CA ARG A 88 9.67 -20.11 -11.83
C ARG A 88 9.71 -18.70 -11.23
N PHE A 89 8.57 -18.20 -10.78
CA PHE A 89 8.42 -16.87 -10.17
C PHE A 89 8.31 -16.93 -8.63
N MET A 90 8.32 -18.14 -8.06
CA MET A 90 8.24 -18.29 -6.61
C MET A 90 9.56 -17.93 -5.95
N ASN A 91 9.46 -17.21 -4.84
CA ASN A 91 10.58 -17.06 -3.92
C ASN A 91 10.72 -18.29 -3.02
N ASN A 92 11.95 -18.52 -2.57
CA ASN A 92 12.21 -19.54 -1.57
C ASN A 92 11.52 -19.16 -0.25
N ARG A 93 10.98 -20.16 0.45
CA ARG A 93 10.46 -19.94 1.81
C ARG A 93 11.58 -19.42 2.70
N VAL A 94 11.25 -18.44 3.53
CA VAL A 94 12.21 -17.80 4.43
C VAL A 94 12.40 -18.68 5.67
N PRO A 95 13.61 -19.19 5.94
CA PRO A 95 13.93 -19.78 7.23
C PRO A 95 13.78 -18.73 8.34
N SER A 96 13.33 -19.12 9.53
CA SER A 96 13.14 -18.19 10.67
C SER A 96 14.40 -17.38 11.03
N SER A 97 15.59 -17.88 10.70
CA SER A 97 16.89 -17.27 10.98
C SER A 97 17.50 -16.46 9.83
N LYS A 98 16.83 -16.39 8.66
CA LYS A 98 17.38 -15.71 7.48
C LYS A 98 16.43 -14.64 6.94
N ARG A 99 17.03 -13.64 6.28
CA ARG A 99 16.30 -12.56 5.62
C ARG A 99 15.51 -13.09 4.41
N TYR A 100 14.37 -12.46 4.13
CA TYR A 100 13.70 -12.67 2.84
C TYR A 100 14.61 -12.20 1.71
N GLN A 101 14.78 -13.03 0.69
CA GLN A 101 15.53 -12.69 -0.52
C GLN A 101 14.62 -12.84 -1.73
N PRO A 102 14.12 -11.73 -2.28
CA PRO A 102 13.28 -11.76 -3.47
C PRO A 102 14.06 -12.22 -4.70
N THR A 103 13.38 -12.85 -5.64
CA THR A 103 13.89 -13.07 -7.01
C THR A 103 14.05 -11.73 -7.74
N GLU A 104 14.82 -11.70 -8.84
CA GLU A 104 14.97 -10.50 -9.65
C GLU A 104 13.62 -9.96 -10.18
N TYR A 105 12.69 -10.88 -10.51
CA TYR A 105 11.34 -10.55 -10.92
C TYR A 105 10.58 -9.79 -9.82
N GLU A 106 10.63 -10.30 -8.59
CA GLU A 106 9.90 -9.67 -7.48
C GLU A 106 10.54 -8.35 -7.05
N HIS A 107 11.87 -8.23 -7.09
CA HIS A 107 12.53 -6.93 -6.88
C HIS A 107 12.09 -5.89 -7.90
N ALA A 108 12.01 -6.26 -9.17
CA ALA A 108 11.50 -5.37 -10.21
C ALA A 108 10.06 -4.94 -9.96
N ALA A 109 9.19 -5.87 -9.56
CA ALA A 109 7.80 -5.60 -9.22
C ALA A 109 7.68 -4.70 -7.97
N ASN A 110 8.47 -4.96 -6.92
CA ASN A 110 8.50 -4.16 -5.70
C ASN A 110 8.93 -2.71 -6.00
N CYS A 111 9.98 -2.51 -6.81
CA CYS A 111 10.41 -1.18 -7.25
C CYS A 111 9.33 -0.49 -8.10
N ALA A 112 8.73 -1.19 -9.06
CA ALA A 112 7.76 -0.60 -9.98
C ALA A 112 6.46 -0.20 -9.26
N THR A 113 5.94 -1.07 -8.40
CA THR A 113 4.69 -0.86 -7.68
C THR A 113 4.74 0.38 -6.79
N HIS A 114 5.81 0.60 -6.01
CA HIS A 114 5.95 1.82 -5.20
C HIS A 114 6.52 3.01 -5.97
N GLY A 115 7.46 2.77 -6.91
CA GLY A 115 8.08 3.84 -7.70
C GLY A 115 7.07 4.62 -8.53
N PHE A 116 6.03 3.94 -9.02
CA PHE A 116 4.91 4.58 -9.73
C PHE A 116 4.19 5.65 -8.88
N TRP A 117 4.05 5.43 -7.57
CA TRP A 117 3.30 6.32 -6.67
C TRP A 117 4.09 7.52 -6.16
N ILE A 118 5.41 7.59 -6.40
CA ILE A 118 6.24 8.72 -5.95
C ILE A 118 5.77 10.05 -6.58
N ILE A 119 5.51 10.06 -7.89
CA ILE A 119 5.07 11.30 -8.57
C ILE A 119 3.67 11.70 -8.09
N PRO A 120 2.65 10.80 -8.12
CA PRO A 120 1.35 11.09 -7.53
C PRO A 120 1.38 11.56 -6.08
N SER A 121 2.24 10.98 -5.22
CA SER A 121 2.32 11.37 -3.82
C SER A 121 2.88 12.78 -3.64
N ILE A 122 3.88 13.16 -4.43
CA ILE A 122 4.44 14.52 -4.40
C ILE A 122 3.41 15.52 -4.91
N LEU A 123 2.75 15.22 -6.04
CA LEU A 123 1.71 16.11 -6.58
C LEU A 123 0.52 16.25 -5.62
N GLY A 124 0.08 15.15 -5.00
CA GLY A 124 -0.97 15.18 -3.98
C GLY A 124 -0.55 15.98 -2.74
N SER A 125 0.69 15.79 -2.27
CA SER A 125 1.26 16.59 -1.19
C SER A 125 1.24 18.09 -1.52
N SER A 126 1.69 18.46 -2.72
CA SER A 126 1.66 19.87 -3.16
C SER A 126 0.23 20.40 -3.27
N MET A 127 -0.71 19.59 -3.75
CA MET A 127 -2.12 19.97 -3.86
C MET A 127 -2.73 20.30 -2.49
N LEU A 128 -2.49 19.47 -1.46
CA LEU A 128 -2.98 19.76 -0.10
C LEU A 128 -2.38 21.04 0.46
N TYR A 129 -1.09 21.30 0.19
CA TYR A 129 -0.42 22.53 0.63
C TYR A 129 -0.96 23.78 -0.10
N PHE A 130 -1.28 23.69 -1.39
CA PHE A 130 -1.88 24.84 -2.10
C PHE A 130 -3.34 25.09 -1.74
N LEU A 131 -4.03 24.08 -1.19
CA LEU A 131 -5.40 24.20 -0.72
C LEU A 131 -5.50 24.61 0.76
N SER A 132 -4.39 24.69 1.49
CA SER A 132 -4.43 25.11 2.90
C SER A 132 -4.62 26.62 3.01
N ASP A 133 -5.63 27.03 3.77
CA ASP A 133 -5.95 28.43 4.05
C ASP A 133 -5.36 28.89 5.39
N ASP A 134 -5.18 27.97 6.36
CA ASP A 134 -4.64 28.29 7.68
C ASP A 134 -3.34 27.53 8.04
N GLN A 135 -2.73 27.92 9.16
CA GLN A 135 -1.47 27.36 9.64
C GLN A 135 -1.60 25.88 10.02
N TRP A 136 -2.71 25.45 10.62
CA TRP A 136 -2.93 24.06 11.00
C TRP A 136 -3.17 23.17 9.78
N GLU A 137 -3.89 23.67 8.77
CA GLU A 137 -4.04 23.01 7.47
C GLU A 137 -2.69 22.88 6.77
N SER A 138 -1.86 23.93 6.78
CA SER A 138 -0.52 23.90 6.20
C SER A 138 0.37 22.86 6.88
N ILE A 139 0.42 22.86 8.23
CA ILE A 139 1.20 21.89 9.01
C ILE A 139 0.72 20.47 8.75
N SER A 140 -0.59 20.25 8.73
CA SER A 140 -1.18 18.93 8.47
C SER A 140 -0.88 18.42 7.06
N ALA A 141 -0.91 19.31 6.06
CA ALA A 141 -0.55 18.99 4.68
C ALA A 141 0.92 18.58 4.58
N TRP A 142 1.83 19.31 5.24
CA TRP A 142 3.25 18.98 5.29
C TRP A 142 3.51 17.64 5.98
N MET A 143 2.91 17.41 7.16
CA MET A 143 3.08 16.16 7.90
C MET A 143 2.62 14.97 7.07
N TYR A 144 1.39 15.02 6.54
CA TYR A 144 0.84 13.93 5.75
C TYR A 144 1.59 13.74 4.43
N GLY A 145 1.86 14.82 3.71
CA GLY A 145 2.51 14.79 2.40
C GLY A 145 3.95 14.28 2.43
N THR A 146 4.72 14.67 3.45
CA THR A 146 6.09 14.15 3.66
C THR A 146 6.07 12.69 4.11
N GLY A 147 5.12 12.29 4.95
CA GLY A 147 4.92 10.89 5.32
C GLY A 147 4.58 10.01 4.11
N LEU A 148 3.61 10.45 3.29
CA LEU A 148 3.16 9.73 2.11
C LEU A 148 4.26 9.61 1.05
N SER A 149 4.94 10.72 0.74
CA SER A 149 6.05 10.69 -0.22
C SER A 149 7.25 9.92 0.31
N GLY A 150 7.55 10.07 1.60
CA GLY A 150 8.63 9.36 2.28
C GLY A 150 8.45 7.84 2.22
N LEU A 151 7.22 7.35 2.42
CA LEU A 151 6.88 5.93 2.30
C LEU A 151 7.30 5.35 0.93
N PHE A 152 6.82 5.95 -0.16
CA PHE A 152 7.09 5.44 -1.50
C PHE A 152 8.54 5.63 -1.92
N ILE A 153 9.17 6.76 -1.57
CA ILE A 153 10.56 7.04 -1.88
C ILE A 153 11.49 6.07 -1.15
N MET A 154 11.34 5.91 0.17
CA MET A 154 12.25 5.06 0.96
C MET A 154 12.13 3.59 0.56
N SER A 155 10.91 3.11 0.31
CA SER A 155 10.70 1.74 -0.16
C SER A 155 11.30 1.50 -1.54
N THR A 156 11.10 2.43 -2.48
CA THR A 156 11.70 2.33 -3.82
C THR A 156 13.23 2.38 -3.75
N MET A 157 13.80 3.25 -2.92
CA MET A 157 15.24 3.32 -2.70
C MET A 157 15.79 2.01 -2.11
N PHE A 158 15.11 1.45 -1.11
CA PHE A 158 15.51 0.18 -0.51
C PHE A 158 15.53 -0.96 -1.54
N HIS A 159 14.44 -1.17 -2.28
CA HIS A 159 14.40 -2.25 -3.27
C HIS A 159 15.38 -2.04 -4.42
N THR A 160 15.59 -0.80 -4.85
CA THR A 160 16.57 -0.47 -5.90
C THR A 160 18.00 -0.77 -5.44
N VAL A 161 18.34 -0.43 -4.19
CA VAL A 161 19.65 -0.72 -3.60
C VAL A 161 19.81 -2.23 -3.37
N SER A 162 18.78 -2.92 -2.90
CA SER A 162 18.81 -4.38 -2.67
C SER A 162 18.95 -5.16 -3.98
N TRP A 163 18.43 -4.63 -5.10
CA TRP A 163 18.60 -5.23 -6.42
C TRP A 163 20.03 -5.13 -6.94
N LYS A 164 20.75 -4.04 -6.66
CA LYS A 164 22.16 -3.91 -7.06
C LYS A 164 23.06 -4.76 -6.14
N LYS A 165 23.30 -6.02 -6.54
CA LYS A 165 24.10 -6.99 -5.76
C LYS A 165 25.58 -6.60 -5.58
N SER A 166 26.06 -6.88 -4.36
CA SER A 166 27.43 -7.24 -3.91
C SER A 166 28.30 -6.20 -3.17
N HIS A 167 28.26 -4.89 -3.47
CA HIS A 167 29.19 -3.93 -2.83
C HIS A 167 28.60 -3.03 -1.72
N LEU A 168 27.27 -2.99 -1.55
CA LEU A 168 26.60 -1.99 -0.71
C LEU A 168 25.83 -2.58 0.49
N ARG A 169 26.27 -3.73 1.02
CA ARG A 169 25.52 -4.45 2.08
C ARG A 169 25.21 -3.60 3.32
N LYS A 170 26.14 -2.72 3.73
CA LYS A 170 25.92 -1.77 4.85
C LYS A 170 24.85 -0.73 4.52
N VAL A 171 24.80 -0.26 3.28
CA VAL A 171 23.84 0.74 2.81
C VAL A 171 22.45 0.10 2.65
N GLU A 172 22.38 -1.12 2.11
CA GLU A 172 21.16 -1.92 2.04
C GLU A 172 20.54 -2.14 3.43
N GLN A 173 21.34 -2.46 4.44
CA GLN A 173 20.87 -2.62 5.82
C GLN A 173 20.28 -1.32 6.37
N ARG A 174 20.92 -0.17 6.11
CA ARG A 174 20.40 1.14 6.53
C ARG A 174 19.09 1.47 5.85
N PHE A 175 18.99 1.34 4.52
CA PHE A 175 17.76 1.60 3.80
C PHE A 175 16.63 0.68 4.24
N HIS A 176 16.91 -0.58 4.56
CA HIS A 176 15.91 -1.47 5.11
C HIS A 176 15.41 -1.08 6.50
N MET A 177 16.28 -0.51 7.34
CA MET A 177 15.82 0.07 8.60
C MET A 177 14.95 1.29 8.34
N CYS A 178 15.38 2.20 7.46
CA CYS A 178 14.62 3.38 7.09
C CYS A 178 13.25 3.02 6.50
N ASP A 179 13.17 2.00 5.65
CA ASP A 179 11.93 1.49 5.05
C ASP A 179 10.94 0.96 6.10
N ARG A 180 11.43 0.31 7.16
CA ARG A 180 10.58 -0.10 8.28
C ARG A 180 10.19 1.07 9.19
N MET A 181 11.11 1.99 9.45
CA MET A 181 10.84 3.17 10.28
C MET A 181 9.82 4.10 9.60
N VAL A 182 9.89 4.28 8.27
CA VAL A 182 9.00 5.20 7.56
C VAL A 182 7.53 4.75 7.64
N ILE A 183 7.26 3.46 7.80
CA ILE A 183 5.89 2.96 8.03
C ILE A 183 5.32 3.52 9.34
N TYR A 184 6.09 3.53 10.44
CA TYR A 184 5.66 4.15 11.70
C TYR A 184 5.36 5.63 11.52
N PHE A 185 6.27 6.37 10.88
CA PHE A 185 6.08 7.80 10.61
C PHE A 185 4.87 8.07 9.71
N PHE A 186 4.65 7.24 8.69
CA PHE A 186 3.53 7.38 7.78
C PHE A 186 2.19 7.14 8.48
N ILE A 187 2.08 6.11 9.34
CA ILE A 187 0.86 5.89 10.14
C ILE A 187 0.56 7.10 11.04
N ALA A 188 1.59 7.69 11.66
CA ALA A 188 1.40 8.91 12.46
C ALA A 188 0.96 10.09 11.60
N ALA A 189 1.62 10.30 10.47
CA ALA A 189 1.33 11.35 9.52
C ALA A 189 -0.08 11.21 8.91
N SER A 190 -0.58 9.99 8.66
CA SER A 190 -1.94 9.76 8.15
C SER A 190 -3.04 10.16 9.12
N TYR A 191 -2.77 10.12 10.43
CA TYR A 191 -3.72 10.58 11.45
C TYR A 191 -3.65 12.08 11.72
N ALA A 192 -2.53 12.75 11.41
CA ALA A 192 -2.33 14.15 11.75
C ALA A 192 -3.42 15.09 11.22
N PRO A 193 -3.84 15.05 9.94
CA PRO A 193 -4.91 15.93 9.45
C PRO A 193 -6.24 15.73 10.18
N TRP A 194 -6.61 14.48 10.46
CA TRP A 194 -7.85 14.17 11.17
C TRP A 194 -7.82 14.66 12.61
N LEU A 195 -6.69 14.46 13.28
CA LEU A 195 -6.56 14.86 14.67
C LEU A 195 -6.42 16.37 14.80
N ASN A 196 -5.77 17.06 13.85
CA ASN A 196 -5.49 18.50 13.90
C ASN A 196 -6.67 19.37 13.44
N LEU A 197 -7.33 18.99 12.35
CA LEU A 197 -8.29 19.85 11.66
C LEU A 197 -9.74 19.61 12.07
N ARG A 198 -10.06 18.44 12.66
CA ARG A 198 -11.40 18.20 13.19
C ARG A 198 -11.51 18.65 14.64
N GLU A 199 -12.68 19.18 14.95
CA GLU A 199 -13.09 19.39 16.33
C GLU A 199 -13.35 18.04 16.98
N LEU A 200 -12.39 17.65 17.78
CA LEU A 200 -12.51 16.53 18.68
C LEU A 200 -12.35 17.09 20.09
N GLY A 201 -13.20 16.66 21.01
CA GLY A 201 -13.07 17.01 22.42
C GLY A 201 -11.69 16.66 23.02
N PRO A 202 -11.52 16.82 24.34
CA PRO A 202 -10.21 16.75 25.02
C PRO A 202 -9.36 15.53 24.67
N TRP A 203 -10.00 14.39 24.39
CA TRP A 203 -9.35 13.12 24.01
C TRP A 203 -8.44 13.21 22.77
N ALA A 204 -8.76 14.04 21.78
CA ALA A 204 -7.92 14.09 20.58
C ALA A 204 -6.60 14.80 20.78
N VAL A 205 -6.54 15.79 21.67
CA VAL A 205 -5.29 16.46 22.00
C VAL A 205 -4.30 15.44 22.57
N HIS A 206 -4.76 14.55 23.45
CA HIS A 206 -3.93 13.45 23.96
C HIS A 206 -3.55 12.46 22.85
N MET A 207 -4.49 12.15 21.94
CA MET A 207 -4.23 11.20 20.85
C MET A 207 -3.20 11.74 19.84
N ARG A 208 -3.17 13.06 19.57
CA ARG A 208 -2.14 13.70 18.73
C ARG A 208 -0.74 13.34 19.22
N TRP A 209 -0.47 13.55 20.51
CA TRP A 209 0.85 13.26 21.10
C TRP A 209 1.12 11.76 21.22
N LEU A 210 0.11 10.97 21.60
CA LEU A 210 0.26 9.53 21.77
C LEU A 210 0.70 8.85 20.46
N VAL A 211 0.11 9.23 19.33
CA VAL A 211 0.47 8.69 18.01
C VAL A 211 1.94 8.93 17.66
N TRP A 212 2.45 10.13 17.90
CA TRP A 212 3.86 10.45 17.64
C TRP A 212 4.81 9.73 18.62
N ILE A 213 4.42 9.57 19.89
CA ILE A 213 5.18 8.77 20.86
C ILE A 213 5.25 7.31 20.41
N MET A 214 4.12 6.72 19.96
CA MET A 214 4.10 5.36 19.42
C MET A 214 5.00 5.24 18.18
N ALA A 215 4.99 6.24 17.28
CA ALA A 215 5.85 6.27 16.10
C ALA A 215 7.34 6.27 16.46
N CYS A 216 7.73 7.12 17.42
CA CYS A 216 9.10 7.22 17.92
C CYS A 216 9.53 5.93 18.63
N ALA A 217 8.66 5.36 19.47
CA ALA A 217 8.93 4.11 20.17
C ALA A 217 9.11 2.93 19.20
N GLY A 218 8.22 2.80 18.20
CA GLY A 218 8.33 1.79 17.15
C GLY A 218 9.59 1.96 16.29
N SER A 219 9.92 3.21 15.95
CA SER A 219 11.15 3.54 15.22
C SER A 219 12.41 3.20 16.02
N ALA A 220 12.42 3.51 17.32
CA ALA A 220 13.49 3.12 18.24
C ALA A 220 13.61 1.59 18.35
N TYR A 221 12.49 0.87 18.44
CA TYR A 221 12.49 -0.59 18.43
C TYR A 221 13.15 -1.15 17.16
N VAL A 222 12.78 -0.64 15.99
CA VAL A 222 13.38 -1.04 14.72
C VAL A 222 14.89 -0.77 14.70
N PHE A 223 15.31 0.37 15.24
CA PHE A 223 16.70 0.79 15.30
C PHE A 223 17.54 -0.07 16.26
N PHE A 224 17.03 -0.46 17.43
CA PHE A 224 17.79 -1.27 18.39
C PHE A 224 17.74 -2.77 18.10
N PHE A 225 16.58 -3.30 17.70
CA PHE A 225 16.33 -4.74 17.64
C PHE A 225 16.42 -5.36 16.23
N HIS A 226 16.71 -4.58 15.18
CA HIS A 226 17.14 -5.06 13.85
C HIS A 226 16.50 -6.39 13.38
N GLU A 227 15.25 -6.35 12.90
CA GLU A 227 14.48 -7.50 12.34
C GLU A 227 14.31 -8.72 13.25
N LYS A 228 14.61 -8.64 14.56
CA LYS A 228 14.54 -9.80 15.47
C LYS A 228 13.19 -10.50 15.46
N ASN A 229 12.07 -9.76 15.38
CA ASN A 229 10.74 -10.36 15.50
C ASN A 229 9.71 -9.71 14.57
N LYS A 230 9.59 -10.24 13.35
CA LYS A 230 8.67 -9.72 12.31
C LYS A 230 7.19 -9.69 12.72
N ILE A 231 6.79 -10.58 13.64
CA ILE A 231 5.41 -10.61 14.17
C ILE A 231 5.20 -9.41 15.09
N LEU A 232 6.18 -9.06 15.91
CA LEU A 232 6.08 -7.92 16.81
C LEU A 232 6.01 -6.61 16.03
N ASP A 233 6.85 -6.44 15.00
CA ASP A 233 6.77 -5.29 14.07
C ASP A 233 5.34 -5.14 13.52
N LEU A 234 4.76 -6.23 13.03
CA LEU A 234 3.41 -6.24 12.47
C LEU A 234 2.32 -5.91 13.50
N LEU A 235 2.42 -6.45 14.72
CA LEU A 235 1.49 -6.14 15.80
C LEU A 235 1.58 -4.67 16.19
N CYS A 236 2.78 -4.11 16.28
CA CYS A 236 3.00 -2.70 16.58
C CYS A 236 2.40 -1.79 15.49
N TYR A 237 2.62 -2.09 14.20
CA TYR A 237 1.99 -1.35 13.10
C TYR A 237 0.46 -1.40 13.17
N THR A 238 -0.09 -2.60 13.41
CA THR A 238 -1.55 -2.80 13.47
C THR A 238 -2.15 -2.08 14.67
N ALA A 239 -1.51 -2.15 15.84
CA ALA A 239 -1.96 -1.44 17.04
C ALA A 239 -1.92 0.08 16.84
N MET A 240 -0.84 0.60 16.26
CA MET A 240 -0.71 2.03 15.95
C MET A 240 -1.73 2.49 14.89
N GLY A 241 -2.12 1.61 13.98
CA GLY A 241 -3.22 1.83 13.05
C GLY A 241 -4.59 1.78 13.74
N ALA A 242 -4.82 0.90 14.71
CA ALA A 242 -6.15 0.69 15.30
C ALA A 242 -6.49 1.65 16.45
N VAL A 243 -5.52 1.96 17.33
CA VAL A 243 -5.76 2.77 18.55
C VAL A 243 -6.33 4.16 18.24
N PRO A 244 -5.76 4.95 17.30
CA PRO A 244 -6.30 6.27 16.98
C PRO A 244 -7.64 6.18 16.25
N ALA A 245 -7.88 5.10 15.51
CA ALA A 245 -9.13 4.90 14.78
C ALA A 245 -10.34 4.87 15.73
N VAL A 246 -10.20 4.34 16.95
CA VAL A 246 -11.28 4.35 17.96
C VAL A 246 -11.73 5.77 18.30
N VAL A 247 -10.78 6.71 18.41
CA VAL A 247 -11.09 8.12 18.67
C VAL A 247 -11.76 8.76 17.45
N LEU A 248 -11.29 8.45 16.25
CA LEU A 248 -11.91 8.94 15.01
C LEU A 248 -13.35 8.43 14.84
N LEU A 249 -13.62 7.17 15.17
CA LEU A 249 -14.98 6.59 15.12
C LEU A 249 -15.95 7.22 16.12
N SER A 250 -15.42 7.87 17.16
CA SER A 250 -16.18 8.56 18.19
C SER A 250 -16.46 10.04 17.85
N MET A 251 -16.01 10.53 16.68
CA MET A 251 -16.23 11.90 16.24
C MET A 251 -17.72 12.19 15.98
N PRO A 252 -18.20 13.40 16.33
CA PRO A 252 -19.56 13.82 16.01
C PRO A 252 -19.78 13.98 14.50
N ASN A 253 -18.82 14.57 13.79
CA ASN A 253 -18.81 14.59 12.33
C ASN A 253 -18.17 13.30 11.80
N ARG A 254 -18.97 12.47 11.11
CA ARG A 254 -18.55 11.17 10.55
C ARG A 254 -18.17 11.18 9.08
N GLU A 255 -18.15 12.34 8.42
CA GLU A 255 -17.72 12.44 7.03
C GLU A 255 -16.28 11.95 6.86
N GLY A 256 -16.02 11.14 5.83
CA GLY A 256 -14.69 10.58 5.56
C GLY A 256 -14.33 9.33 6.38
N ILE A 257 -15.09 8.98 7.42
CA ILE A 257 -14.84 7.78 8.24
C ILE A 257 -15.03 6.50 7.43
N LEU A 258 -15.99 6.48 6.50
CA LEU A 258 -16.23 5.32 5.64
C LEU A 258 -15.00 5.05 4.77
N GLU A 259 -14.48 6.08 4.10
CA GLU A 259 -13.30 6.01 3.27
C GLU A 259 -12.07 5.57 4.09
N LEU A 260 -11.89 6.14 5.28
CA LEU A 260 -10.82 5.69 6.20
C LEU A 260 -10.95 4.21 6.57
N SER A 261 -12.17 3.75 6.84
CA SER A 261 -12.47 2.36 7.20
C SER A 261 -12.17 1.43 6.03
N VAL A 262 -12.60 1.80 4.81
CA VAL A 262 -12.31 1.04 3.59
C VAL A 262 -10.80 0.99 3.34
N GLY A 263 -10.08 2.11 3.45
CA GLY A 263 -8.62 2.12 3.35
C GLY A 263 -7.94 1.27 4.43
N GLY A 264 -8.48 1.27 5.66
CA GLY A 264 -8.07 0.39 6.75
C GLY A 264 -8.23 -1.09 6.42
N VAL A 265 -9.34 -1.47 5.78
CA VAL A 265 -9.55 -2.84 5.29
C VAL A 265 -8.50 -3.21 4.24
N PHE A 266 -8.16 -2.32 3.30
CA PHE A 266 -7.08 -2.59 2.34
C PHE A 266 -5.73 -2.83 3.03
N TYR A 267 -5.38 -2.07 4.07
CA TYR A 267 -4.16 -2.35 4.86
C TYR A 267 -4.23 -3.74 5.53
N CYS A 268 -5.35 -4.07 6.18
CA CYS A 268 -5.54 -5.37 6.82
C CYS A 268 -5.45 -6.54 5.83
N LEU A 269 -6.05 -6.41 4.64
CA LEU A 269 -5.94 -7.41 3.58
C LEU A 269 -4.50 -7.54 3.06
N GLY A 270 -3.79 -6.42 2.93
CA GLY A 270 -2.38 -6.40 2.56
C GLY A 270 -1.49 -7.23 3.50
N ILE A 271 -1.79 -7.24 4.81
CA ILE A 271 -1.05 -8.03 5.80
C ILE A 271 -1.05 -9.53 5.46
N VAL A 272 -2.14 -10.04 4.89
CA VAL A 272 -2.23 -11.45 4.48
C VAL A 272 -1.19 -11.77 3.41
N PHE A 273 -1.00 -10.88 2.44
CA PHE A 273 0.00 -11.04 1.39
C PHE A 273 1.42 -10.87 1.93
N PHE A 274 1.66 -9.90 2.81
CA PHE A 274 2.94 -9.74 3.49
C PHE A 274 3.36 -11.01 4.27
N LYS A 275 2.41 -11.64 4.95
CA LYS A 275 2.64 -12.91 5.65
C LYS A 275 2.79 -14.11 4.72
N SER A 276 2.41 -13.96 3.45
CA SER A 276 2.48 -14.98 2.41
C SER A 276 3.76 -14.90 1.56
N ASP A 277 4.75 -14.09 1.97
CA ASP A 277 6.07 -14.02 1.33
C ASP A 277 6.73 -15.41 1.22
N GLY A 278 7.06 -15.81 -0.01
CA GLY A 278 7.60 -17.15 -0.34
C GLY A 278 6.57 -18.30 -0.37
N LEU A 279 5.28 -18.00 -0.17
CA LEU A 279 4.16 -18.92 -0.41
C LEU A 279 3.46 -18.62 -1.74
N ILE A 280 3.25 -17.34 -2.04
CA ILE A 280 2.59 -16.85 -3.26
C ILE A 280 3.65 -16.12 -4.11
N PRO A 281 3.72 -16.33 -5.43
CA PRO A 281 4.61 -15.53 -6.28
C PRO A 281 4.23 -14.04 -6.21
N PHE A 282 5.21 -13.15 -6.10
CA PHE A 282 5.00 -11.70 -6.00
C PHE A 282 4.18 -11.23 -4.78
N ALA A 283 4.08 -12.03 -3.72
CA ALA A 283 3.30 -11.69 -2.53
C ALA A 283 3.62 -10.30 -1.96
N HIS A 284 4.91 -9.96 -1.91
CA HIS A 284 5.37 -8.67 -1.41
C HIS A 284 4.95 -7.49 -2.32
N ALA A 285 5.03 -7.68 -3.63
CA ALA A 285 4.60 -6.67 -4.60
C ALA A 285 3.07 -6.48 -4.57
N ILE A 286 2.31 -7.55 -4.29
CA ILE A 286 0.87 -7.46 -4.08
C ILE A 286 0.59 -6.68 -2.80
N TRP A 287 1.30 -6.95 -1.71
CA TRP A 287 1.21 -6.17 -0.48
C TRP A 287 1.43 -4.67 -0.73
N HIS A 288 2.45 -4.30 -1.50
CA HIS A 288 2.70 -2.91 -1.94
C HIS A 288 1.49 -2.28 -2.64
N ILE A 289 0.80 -3.02 -3.52
CA ILE A 289 -0.41 -2.53 -4.20
C ILE A 289 -1.52 -2.26 -3.18
N PHE A 290 -1.76 -3.17 -2.23
CA PHE A 290 -2.78 -2.97 -1.18
C PHE A 290 -2.46 -1.75 -0.30
N VAL A 291 -1.19 -1.57 0.07
CA VAL A 291 -0.72 -0.39 0.82
C VAL A 291 -0.95 0.89 0.01
N ALA A 292 -0.60 0.90 -1.27
CA ALA A 292 -0.76 2.07 -2.12
C ALA A 292 -2.24 2.44 -2.35
N VAL A 293 -3.11 1.44 -2.56
CA VAL A 293 -4.57 1.66 -2.68
C VAL A 293 -5.14 2.19 -1.36
N GLY A 294 -4.78 1.59 -0.22
CA GLY A 294 -5.18 2.08 1.11
C GLY A 294 -4.74 3.53 1.34
N ALA A 295 -3.49 3.85 1.00
CA ALA A 295 -2.95 5.21 1.09
C ALA A 295 -3.66 6.19 0.16
N GLY A 296 -4.01 5.78 -1.06
CA GLY A 296 -4.78 6.59 -2.01
C GLY A 296 -6.20 6.88 -1.53
N ILE A 297 -6.88 5.91 -0.92
CA ILE A 297 -8.20 6.10 -0.32
C ILE A 297 -8.12 7.07 0.87
N HIS A 298 -7.11 6.91 1.74
CA HIS A 298 -6.87 7.83 2.85
C HIS A 298 -6.56 9.25 2.37
N TYR A 299 -5.74 9.38 1.31
CA TYR A 299 -5.45 10.67 0.67
C TYR A 299 -6.74 11.31 0.15
N TYR A 300 -7.57 10.55 -0.57
CA TYR A 300 -8.84 11.03 -1.10
C TYR A 300 -9.76 11.52 0.03
N ALA A 301 -9.84 10.78 1.13
CA ALA A 301 -10.65 11.19 2.29
C ALA A 301 -10.15 12.52 2.89
N ILE A 302 -8.84 12.66 3.08
CA ILE A 302 -8.23 13.91 3.60
C ILE A 302 -8.51 15.07 2.65
N TRP A 303 -8.21 14.90 1.36
CA TRP A 303 -8.42 15.93 0.35
C TRP A 303 -9.90 16.35 0.27
N ARG A 304 -10.82 15.39 0.17
CA ARG A 304 -12.24 15.66 -0.08
C ARG A 304 -12.95 16.28 1.13
N TYR A 305 -12.66 15.80 2.33
CA TYR A 305 -13.43 16.14 3.53
C TYR A 305 -12.75 17.15 4.44
N LEU A 306 -11.43 17.32 4.36
CA LEU A 306 -10.71 18.29 5.19
C LEU A 306 -10.31 19.54 4.40
N TYR A 307 -9.89 19.41 3.13
CA TYR A 307 -9.38 20.56 2.35
C TYR A 307 -10.39 21.08 1.30
N ALA A 308 -11.07 20.20 0.56
CA ALA A 308 -11.96 20.63 -0.52
C ALA A 308 -13.27 21.27 -0.01
N THR A 309 -13.69 20.97 1.21
CA THR A 309 -14.95 21.49 1.77
C THR A 309 -14.86 22.99 2.11
N GLY A 310 -13.69 23.51 2.48
CA GLY A 310 -13.46 24.93 2.79
C GLY A 310 -13.67 25.87 1.59
N THR A 311 -13.27 25.43 0.39
CA THR A 311 -13.43 26.22 -0.85
C THR A 311 -14.89 26.43 -1.28
N SER A 312 -15.84 25.64 -0.76
CA SER A 312 -17.27 25.81 -1.06
C SER A 312 -17.88 27.04 -0.38
N GLN A 313 -17.36 27.43 0.80
CA GLN A 313 -17.79 28.65 1.48
C GLN A 313 -17.28 29.93 0.79
N ILE A 314 -16.10 29.87 0.16
CA ILE A 314 -15.56 30.99 -0.62
C ILE A 314 -16.37 31.22 -1.90
N LYS A 315 -16.92 30.16 -2.51
CA LYS A 315 -17.79 30.29 -3.70
C LYS A 315 -19.16 30.88 -3.36
N ILE A 316 -19.69 30.59 -2.16
CA ILE A 316 -20.92 31.21 -1.65
C ILE A 316 -20.66 32.66 -1.25
N SER A 317 -19.54 32.98 -0.59
CA SER A 317 -19.17 34.35 -0.21
C SER A 317 -18.96 35.27 -1.43
N ARG A 318 -18.35 34.80 -2.53
CA ARG A 318 -18.23 35.58 -3.77
C ARG A 318 -19.59 35.82 -4.46
N ASN A 319 -20.51 34.88 -4.39
CA ASN A 319 -21.88 35.08 -4.90
C ASN A 319 -22.69 36.03 -4.01
N SER A 320 -22.53 35.96 -2.68
CA SER A 320 -23.19 36.87 -1.75
C SER A 320 -22.65 38.31 -1.85
N LEU A 321 -21.36 38.51 -2.10
CA LEU A 321 -20.79 39.83 -2.39
C LEU A 321 -21.23 40.38 -3.75
N LEU A 322 -21.41 39.52 -4.75
CA LEU A 322 -21.96 39.94 -6.05
C LEU A 322 -23.43 40.33 -5.96
N VAL A 323 -24.24 39.64 -5.13
CA VAL A 323 -25.63 40.04 -4.84
C VAL A 323 -25.67 41.38 -4.10
N PHE A 324 -24.79 41.59 -3.11
CA PHE A 324 -24.69 42.88 -2.39
C PHE A 324 -24.26 44.05 -3.28
N CYS A 325 -23.34 43.82 -4.24
CA CYS A 325 -22.94 44.85 -5.21
C CYS A 325 -24.03 45.14 -6.25
N THR A 326 -24.87 44.16 -6.63
CA THR A 326 -25.99 44.41 -7.55
C THR A 326 -27.16 45.17 -6.90
N ASP A 327 -27.36 45.06 -5.59
CA ASP A 327 -28.39 45.83 -4.88
C ASP A 327 -27.99 47.30 -4.65
N ILE A 328 -26.70 47.58 -4.43
CA ILE A 328 -26.20 48.96 -4.34
C ILE A 328 -26.35 49.71 -5.67
N SER A 329 -26.18 49.03 -6.81
CA SER A 329 -26.36 49.65 -8.13
C SER A 329 -27.81 49.98 -8.47
N LYS A 330 -28.81 49.37 -7.82
CA LYS A 330 -30.25 49.65 -8.02
C LYS A 330 -30.80 50.71 -7.06
N THR A 331 -30.06 51.04 -6.01
CA THR A 331 -30.46 52.05 -5.01
C THR A 331 -29.91 53.45 -5.35
N VAL A 332 -29.05 53.55 -6.38
CA VAL A 332 -28.41 54.81 -6.84
C VAL A 332 -28.88 55.23 -8.25
N SER A 333 -29.92 54.59 -8.78
CA SER A 333 -30.58 54.92 -10.06
C SER A 333 -32.03 55.31 -9.83
#